data_AF-A0A2W6RQS2-F1
#
_entry.id   AF-A0A2W6RQS2-F1
#
_cell.length_a   1.000
_cell.length_b   1.000
_cell.length_c   1.000
_cell.angle_alpha   90.00
_cell.angle_beta   90.00
_cell.angle_gamma   90.00
#
_symmetry.space_group_name_H-M   'P 1'
#
loop_
_entity.id
_entity.type
_entity.pdbx_description
1 polymer ?
#
loop_
_entity_poly.entity_id
_entity_poly.type
_entity_poly.pdbx_seq_one_letter_code
_entity_poly.pdbx_strand_id
1 'polypeptide(L)'
;DYLDDLEKFTAKTKEKSDDEYWQIADAYLKFLKKDYKESTEILEDIKTSNPEYLEQIKRMKVLNDIVSQPKIDAEYEDHLMKDYAEYFVEKEVKKDSTNTDDYDYYGSVPSTADFLKDVLANRYFLQAEDGKSFLMNNKLSDLQYNPNSSLVKSVEDFYRKPNKTQFEQQIIAKNMDNVGNIEAFFATIYGDRAMRTADFEKAKSYYQKAQNFTGIPREDYEKYNPSTGKYEKLVYTGTNYDGFNNIPDYVFGHNVWESFESPDDQSMENENYTAFPFIKPKMNKLQLADALIQLKKIGNGKDEKSAKANQLIGNLLYNTSILGYYRQIFVMDIDNSNGGKYDFWQTEQKNPYQYYYKNFLDKSFIEPDNFDLAINYYKKALNLSSNKEEKARILFQMASAEQGKYYQYEAKNQANIDYSDPKWSEKTDAHQKEMDNIKNQKYRTYFALLKTQYANTETAKNLMGSCSYFGYFMK
;
A
#
# COMPACT_ATOMS: atom_id res chain seq x y z
N ASP A 1 15.61 21.19 27.00
CA ASP A 1 14.31 21.65 27.49
C ASP A 1 14.55 22.97 28.21
N TYR A 2 13.92 24.06 27.74
CA TYR A 2 14.16 25.44 28.21
C TYR A 2 12.92 26.05 28.90
N LEU A 3 11.87 25.25 29.10
CA LEU A 3 10.57 25.76 29.57
C LEU A 3 10.65 26.40 30.96
N ASP A 4 11.40 25.80 31.90
CA ASP A 4 11.53 26.33 33.26
C ASP A 4 12.30 27.66 33.31
N ASP A 5 13.27 27.86 32.42
CA ASP A 5 14.02 29.11 32.35
C ASP A 5 13.20 30.22 31.68
N LEU A 6 12.40 29.86 30.67
CA LEU A 6 11.43 30.78 30.05
C LEU A 6 10.33 31.20 31.04
N GLU A 7 9.86 30.28 31.90
CA GLU A 7 8.86 30.60 32.94
C GLU A 7 9.42 31.57 33.97
N LYS A 8 10.65 31.33 34.46
CA LYS A 8 11.35 32.28 35.36
C LYS A 8 11.56 33.66 34.71
N PHE A 9 11.92 33.68 33.43
CA PHE A 9 12.10 34.92 32.68
C PHE A 9 10.78 35.68 32.54
N THR A 10 9.72 34.98 32.16
CA THR A 10 8.37 35.55 31.98
C THR A 10 7.84 36.09 33.30
N ALA A 11 7.94 35.35 34.40
CA ALA A 11 7.52 35.79 35.73
C ALA A 11 8.23 37.10 36.15
N LYS A 12 9.56 37.17 35.99
CA LYS A 12 10.34 38.38 36.29
C LYS A 12 9.98 39.58 35.41
N THR A 13 9.51 39.32 34.18
CA THR A 13 9.20 40.39 33.23
C THR A 13 7.78 40.91 33.43
N LYS A 14 6.82 40.06 33.82
CA LYS A 14 5.48 40.47 34.28
C LYS A 14 5.52 41.44 35.46
N GLU A 15 6.52 41.34 36.34
CA GLU A 15 6.73 42.30 37.44
C GLU A 15 7.17 43.69 36.97
N LYS A 16 7.68 43.80 35.74
CA LYS A 16 8.33 45.00 35.20
C LYS A 16 7.60 45.62 34.00
N SER A 17 6.60 44.92 33.47
CA SER A 17 5.88 45.31 32.27
C SER A 17 4.42 44.95 32.43
N ASP A 18 3.55 45.95 32.31
CA ASP A 18 2.10 45.81 32.38
C ASP A 18 1.47 45.39 31.03
N ASP A 19 2.30 45.02 30.05
CA ASP A 19 1.85 44.58 28.72
C ASP A 19 1.25 43.17 28.83
N GLU A 20 0.01 43.00 28.33
CA GLU A 20 -0.71 41.73 28.39
C GLU A 20 0.01 40.61 27.62
N TYR A 21 0.93 40.95 26.71
CA TYR A 21 1.84 40.02 26.05
C TYR A 21 2.47 39.03 27.04
N TRP A 22 2.92 39.49 28.21
CA TRP A 22 3.61 38.61 29.16
C TRP A 22 2.66 37.64 29.88
N GLN A 23 1.38 37.99 30.02
CA GLN A 23 0.36 37.06 30.51
C GLN A 23 0.02 36.01 29.44
N ILE A 24 -0.06 36.42 28.16
CA ILE A 24 -0.27 35.50 27.03
C ILE A 24 0.92 34.52 26.91
N ALA A 25 2.15 35.02 27.03
CA ALA A 25 3.36 34.21 27.01
C ALA A 25 3.39 33.20 28.17
N ASP A 26 2.99 33.63 29.38
CA ASP A 26 2.88 32.76 30.55
C ASP A 26 1.86 31.63 30.31
N ALA A 27 0.65 31.96 29.82
CA ALA A 27 -0.36 30.97 29.45
C ALA A 27 0.16 29.95 28.40
N TYR A 28 0.96 30.41 27.44
CA TYR A 28 1.58 29.53 26.44
C TYR A 28 2.58 28.55 27.07
N LEU A 29 3.40 29.01 28.02
CA LEU A 29 4.33 28.15 28.75
C LEU A 29 3.58 27.10 29.59
N LYS A 30 2.47 27.47 30.23
CA LYS A 30 1.59 26.51 30.94
C LYS A 30 1.04 25.44 30.00
N PHE A 31 0.55 25.84 28.82
CA PHE A 31 0.09 24.90 27.79
C PHE A 31 1.20 23.92 27.36
N LEU A 32 2.42 24.40 27.10
CA LEU A 32 3.56 23.54 26.72
C LEU A 32 3.95 22.55 27.84
N LYS A 33 3.79 22.96 29.10
CA LYS A 33 3.98 22.09 30.27
C LYS A 33 2.79 21.16 30.54
N LYS A 34 1.76 21.19 29.68
CA LYS A 34 0.50 20.44 29.79
C LYS A 34 -0.38 20.84 30.98
N ASP A 35 -0.16 22.03 31.53
CA ASP A 35 -1.05 22.63 32.54
C ASP A 35 -2.13 23.48 31.83
N TYR A 36 -3.06 22.79 31.17
CA TYR A 36 -4.12 23.42 30.39
C TYR A 36 -5.10 24.20 31.27
N LYS A 37 -5.23 23.81 32.54
CA LYS A 37 -6.11 24.48 33.49
C LYS A 37 -5.54 25.84 33.87
N GLU A 38 -4.30 25.89 34.34
CA GLU A 38 -3.65 27.17 34.70
C GLU A 38 -3.52 28.08 33.47
N SER A 39 -3.21 27.50 32.30
CA SER A 39 -3.22 28.25 31.03
C SER A 39 -4.57 28.92 30.76
N THR A 40 -5.67 28.21 30.94
CA THR A 40 -7.03 28.72 30.69
C THR A 40 -7.41 29.80 31.70
N GLU A 41 -7.12 29.61 32.98
CA GLU A 41 -7.36 30.59 34.05
C GLU A 41 -6.64 31.92 33.74
N ILE A 42 -5.35 31.87 33.34
CA ILE A 42 -4.61 33.07 32.94
C ILE A 42 -5.28 33.78 31.75
N LEU A 43 -5.71 33.03 30.73
CA LEU A 43 -6.35 33.59 29.53
C LEU A 43 -7.74 34.20 29.78
N GLU A 44 -8.42 33.79 30.84
CA GLU A 44 -9.72 34.37 31.25
C GLU A 44 -9.56 35.69 31.99
N ASP A 45 -8.45 35.87 32.71
CA ASP A 45 -8.16 37.08 33.48
C ASP A 45 -7.64 38.25 32.65
N ILE A 46 -7.11 37.99 31.44
CA ILE A 46 -6.56 39.04 30.55
C ILE A 46 -7.68 39.93 30.01
N LYS A 47 -7.55 41.24 30.22
CA LYS A 47 -8.46 42.27 29.68
C LYS A 47 -7.71 43.14 28.68
N THR A 48 -7.98 42.96 27.40
CA THR A 48 -7.34 43.73 26.33
C THR A 48 -8.34 44.11 25.25
N SER A 49 -8.09 45.23 24.57
CA SER A 49 -8.80 45.63 23.34
C SER A 49 -7.91 45.49 22.10
N ASN A 50 -6.68 44.97 22.24
CA ASN A 50 -5.78 44.76 21.13
C ASN A 50 -6.29 43.59 20.25
N PRO A 51 -6.60 43.82 18.96
CA PRO A 51 -7.17 42.80 18.10
C PRO A 51 -6.25 41.59 17.90
N GLU A 52 -4.92 41.78 17.90
CA GLU A 52 -3.96 40.68 17.76
C GLU A 52 -3.96 39.79 19.01
N TYR A 53 -3.98 40.40 20.20
CA TYR A 53 -4.02 39.67 21.46
C TYR A 53 -5.34 38.94 21.66
N LEU A 54 -6.47 39.56 21.27
CA LEU A 54 -7.77 38.89 21.28
C LEU A 54 -7.76 37.63 20.41
N GLU A 55 -7.15 37.69 19.22
CA GLU A 55 -7.03 36.53 18.34
C GLU A 55 -6.10 35.45 18.91
N GLN A 56 -4.97 35.83 19.53
CA GLN A 56 -4.08 34.87 20.21
C GLN A 56 -4.77 34.19 21.40
N ILE A 57 -5.47 34.95 22.23
CA ILE A 57 -6.24 34.43 23.37
C ILE A 57 -7.33 33.47 22.87
N LYS A 58 -8.06 33.85 21.81
CA LYS A 58 -9.06 32.97 21.19
C LYS A 58 -8.44 31.64 20.77
N ARG A 59 -7.35 31.67 20.00
CA ARG A 59 -6.66 30.44 19.54
C ARG A 59 -6.18 29.58 20.70
N MET A 60 -5.57 30.19 21.71
CA MET A 60 -5.06 29.47 22.87
C MET A 60 -6.17 28.80 23.69
N LYS A 61 -7.34 29.44 23.84
CA LYS A 61 -8.50 28.81 24.49
C LYS A 61 -8.98 27.58 23.74
N VAL A 62 -9.05 27.65 22.40
CA VAL A 62 -9.40 26.50 21.55
C VAL A 62 -8.37 25.37 21.71
N LEU A 63 -7.07 25.70 21.71
CA LEU A 63 -6.01 24.72 21.89
C LEU A 63 -6.06 24.06 23.27
N ASN A 64 -6.26 24.83 24.34
CA ASN A 64 -6.38 24.30 25.70
C ASN A 64 -7.52 23.29 25.79
N ASP A 65 -8.71 23.65 25.28
CA ASP A 65 -9.87 22.77 25.31
C ASP A 65 -9.59 21.46 24.56
N ILE A 66 -9.27 21.54 23.27
CA ILE A 66 -9.14 20.36 22.40
C ILE A 66 -7.96 19.47 22.79
N VAL A 67 -6.80 20.04 23.13
CA VAL A 67 -5.61 19.25 23.45
C VAL A 67 -5.73 18.59 24.82
N SER A 68 -6.41 19.25 25.78
CA SER A 68 -6.65 18.70 27.12
C SER A 68 -7.60 17.49 27.11
N GLN A 69 -8.44 17.37 26.08
CA GLN A 69 -9.40 16.29 25.98
C GLN A 69 -8.70 14.94 25.66
N PRO A 70 -8.75 13.95 26.57
CA PRO A 70 -8.06 12.68 26.36
C PRO A 70 -8.84 11.73 25.44
N LYS A 71 -10.16 11.89 25.35
CA LYS A 71 -11.05 11.05 24.54
C LYS A 71 -12.05 11.92 23.78
N ILE A 72 -12.14 11.72 22.48
CA ILE A 72 -13.10 12.39 21.61
C ILE A 72 -14.28 11.44 21.40
N ASP A 73 -15.42 11.75 22.02
CA ASP A 73 -16.68 11.03 21.86
C ASP A 73 -17.73 11.91 21.16
N ALA A 74 -18.95 11.39 21.00
CA ALA A 74 -20.00 12.09 20.28
C ALA A 74 -20.39 13.43 20.93
N GLU A 75 -20.40 13.51 22.27
CA GLU A 75 -20.72 14.75 22.99
C GLU A 75 -19.63 15.80 22.74
N TYR A 76 -18.36 15.39 22.77
CA TYR A 76 -17.26 16.28 22.45
C TYR A 76 -17.23 16.68 20.96
N GLU A 77 -17.58 15.78 20.04
CA GLU A 77 -17.73 16.09 18.61
C GLU A 77 -18.84 17.13 18.37
N ASP A 78 -19.96 17.04 19.09
CA ASP A 78 -21.03 18.04 19.04
C ASP A 78 -20.55 19.40 19.60
N HIS A 79 -19.75 19.39 20.66
CA HIS A 79 -19.07 20.58 21.19
C HIS A 79 -18.14 21.22 20.15
N LEU A 80 -17.29 20.43 19.48
CA LEU A 80 -16.42 20.92 18.39
C LEU A 80 -17.23 21.61 17.27
N MET A 81 -18.36 21.03 16.89
CA MET A 81 -19.20 21.58 15.82
C MET A 81 -20.03 22.78 16.26
N LYS A 82 -20.33 22.92 17.55
CA LYS A 82 -21.08 24.06 18.07
C LYS A 82 -20.18 25.28 18.27
N ASP A 83 -19.01 25.06 18.87
CA ASP A 83 -18.17 26.16 19.38
C ASP A 83 -16.97 26.45 18.46
N TYR A 84 -16.54 25.48 17.64
CA TYR A 84 -15.30 25.54 16.84
C TYR A 84 -15.46 25.11 15.37
N ALA A 85 -16.68 25.15 14.82
CA ALA A 85 -16.96 24.72 13.45
C ALA A 85 -16.04 25.37 12.40
N GLU A 86 -15.60 26.62 12.62
CA GLU A 86 -14.77 27.34 11.66
C GLU A 86 -13.40 26.70 11.39
N TYR A 87 -12.93 25.80 12.26
CA TYR A 87 -11.67 25.08 12.10
C TYR A 87 -11.82 23.76 11.33
N PHE A 88 -13.05 23.26 11.17
CA PHE A 88 -13.31 21.92 10.63
C PHE A 88 -14.22 21.91 9.40
N VAL A 89 -15.01 22.95 9.20
CA VAL A 89 -15.84 23.14 8.01
C VAL A 89 -15.04 23.88 6.95
N GLU A 90 -14.96 23.32 5.75
CA GLU A 90 -14.34 24.00 4.61
C GLU A 90 -15.09 25.28 4.26
N LYS A 91 -14.33 26.38 4.16
CA LYS A 91 -14.82 27.63 3.60
C LYS A 91 -14.55 27.59 2.11
N GLU A 92 -15.53 27.96 1.28
CA GLU A 92 -15.30 28.15 -0.16
C GLU A 92 -14.15 29.14 -0.37
N VAL A 93 -13.01 28.65 -0.83
CA VAL A 93 -11.93 29.51 -1.32
C VAL A 93 -12.32 29.94 -2.73
N LYS A 94 -12.84 31.17 -2.87
CA LYS A 94 -12.97 31.79 -4.19
C LYS A 94 -11.55 31.96 -4.74
N LYS A 95 -11.14 31.09 -5.66
CA LYS A 95 -9.88 31.25 -6.40
C LYS A 95 -9.95 32.59 -7.14
N ASP A 96 -9.13 33.55 -6.72
CA ASP A 96 -8.89 34.75 -7.51
C ASP A 96 -8.08 34.34 -8.74
N SER A 97 -8.59 34.64 -9.94
CA SER A 97 -8.06 34.19 -11.23
C SER A 97 -6.68 34.76 -11.60
N THR A 98 -6.01 35.43 -10.66
CA THR A 98 -4.72 36.11 -10.86
C THR A 98 -3.58 35.57 -10.01
N ASN A 99 -3.80 34.59 -9.12
CA ASN A 99 -2.69 33.97 -8.39
C ASN A 99 -1.98 32.95 -9.27
N THR A 100 -0.81 33.34 -9.77
CA THR A 100 0.19 32.42 -10.31
C THR A 100 0.71 31.56 -9.17
N ASP A 101 0.61 30.24 -9.32
CA ASP A 101 1.10 29.23 -8.38
C ASP A 101 2.63 29.36 -8.21
N ASP A 102 3.08 30.18 -7.27
CA ASP A 102 4.47 30.18 -6.82
C ASP A 102 4.70 28.89 -6.03
N TYR A 103 5.54 28.02 -6.59
CA TYR A 103 5.89 26.72 -6.03
C TYR A 103 6.74 26.92 -4.76
N ASP A 104 6.10 26.91 -3.59
CA ASP A 104 6.80 26.98 -2.30
C ASP A 104 7.44 25.62 -1.97
N TYR A 105 8.76 25.54 -2.17
CA TYR A 105 9.58 24.36 -1.89
C TYR A 105 9.49 23.88 -0.42
N TYR A 106 9.09 24.76 0.51
CA TYR A 106 8.95 24.44 1.93
C TYR A 106 7.51 24.15 2.37
N GLY A 107 6.54 24.27 1.46
CA GLY A 107 5.12 24.09 1.74
C GLY A 107 4.52 25.20 2.60
N SER A 108 3.19 25.27 2.63
CA SER A 108 2.47 26.24 3.47
C SER A 108 2.73 26.00 4.95
N VAL A 109 2.99 27.06 5.72
CA VAL A 109 3.08 27.00 7.19
C VAL A 109 1.80 26.36 7.76
N PRO A 110 1.87 25.32 8.62
CA PRO A 110 0.70 24.63 9.14
C PRO A 110 -0.25 25.59 9.85
N SER A 111 -1.53 25.52 9.52
CA SER A 111 -2.55 26.35 10.18
C SER A 111 -2.93 25.77 11.55
N THR A 112 -3.59 26.58 12.40
CA THR A 112 -4.21 26.08 13.64
C THR A 112 -5.19 24.94 13.35
N ALA A 113 -5.92 25.00 12.23
CA ALA A 113 -6.83 23.93 11.81
C ALA A 113 -6.06 22.62 11.52
N ASP A 114 -4.93 22.69 10.82
CA ASP A 114 -4.09 21.50 10.54
C ASP A 114 -3.52 20.89 11.82
N PHE A 115 -3.10 21.72 12.78
CA PHE A 115 -2.64 21.24 14.07
C PHE A 115 -3.76 20.54 14.85
N LEU A 116 -4.94 21.16 14.95
CA LEU A 116 -6.10 20.57 15.64
C LEU A 116 -6.53 19.26 14.99
N LYS A 117 -6.50 19.20 13.65
CA LYS A 117 -6.75 18.00 12.86
C LYS A 117 -5.80 16.86 13.21
N ASP A 118 -4.50 17.14 13.35
CA ASP A 118 -3.50 16.15 13.77
C ASP A 118 -3.73 15.66 15.22
N VAL A 119 -4.10 16.56 16.13
CA VAL A 119 -4.46 16.20 17.52
C VAL A 119 -5.64 15.23 17.52
N LEU A 120 -6.72 15.54 16.80
CA LEU A 120 -7.90 14.69 16.72
C LEU A 120 -7.59 13.34 16.04
N ALA A 121 -6.83 13.35 14.94
CA ALA A 121 -6.39 12.12 14.27
C ALA A 121 -5.64 11.19 15.22
N ASN A 122 -4.75 11.74 16.06
CA ASN A 122 -4.05 10.99 17.09
C ASN A 122 -4.99 10.46 18.18
N ARG A 123 -5.96 11.24 18.65
CA ARG A 123 -6.93 10.76 19.66
C ARG A 123 -7.75 9.59 19.14
N TYR A 124 -8.26 9.67 17.91
CA TYR A 124 -8.96 8.55 17.29
C TYR A 124 -8.07 7.32 17.09
N PHE A 125 -6.79 7.51 16.75
CA PHE A 125 -5.82 6.42 16.67
C PHE A 125 -5.65 5.70 18.02
N LEU A 126 -5.46 6.48 19.10
CA LEU A 126 -5.35 5.93 20.46
C LEU A 126 -6.64 5.25 20.95
N GLN A 127 -7.79 5.63 20.39
CA GLN A 127 -9.09 5.01 20.62
C GLN A 127 -9.36 3.76 19.77
N ALA A 128 -8.42 3.34 18.91
CA ALA A 128 -8.60 2.28 17.91
C ALA A 128 -9.73 2.57 16.89
N GLU A 129 -10.03 3.86 16.67
CA GLU A 129 -10.93 4.34 15.61
C GLU A 129 -10.13 4.63 14.33
N ASP A 130 -9.38 3.63 13.85
CA ASP A 130 -8.38 3.78 12.79
C ASP A 130 -8.96 4.38 11.50
N GLY A 131 -10.16 4.01 11.09
CA GLY A 131 -10.80 4.52 9.90
C GLY A 131 -11.12 6.01 9.98
N LYS A 132 -11.53 6.47 11.17
CA LYS A 132 -11.75 7.89 11.44
C LYS A 132 -10.42 8.63 11.51
N SER A 133 -9.43 8.09 12.23
CA SER A 133 -8.07 8.63 12.29
C SER A 133 -7.43 8.80 10.91
N PHE A 134 -7.59 7.80 10.05
CA PHE A 134 -7.10 7.81 8.67
C PHE A 134 -7.77 8.90 7.84
N LEU A 135 -9.10 8.96 7.84
CA LEU A 135 -9.84 9.96 7.07
C LEU A 135 -9.69 11.37 7.61
N MET A 136 -9.09 11.59 8.78
CA MET A 136 -8.67 12.95 9.12
C MET A 136 -7.69 13.44 8.07
N ASN A 137 -6.61 12.71 7.79
CA ASN A 137 -5.48 13.21 6.98
C ASN A 137 -5.34 12.60 5.58
N ASN A 138 -6.21 11.68 5.20
CA ASN A 138 -6.12 10.94 3.94
C ASN A 138 -7.51 10.83 3.31
N LYS A 139 -7.52 10.48 2.02
CA LYS A 139 -8.71 10.25 1.23
C LYS A 139 -9.02 8.76 1.09
N LEU A 140 -10.25 8.44 0.70
CA LEU A 140 -10.64 7.05 0.42
C LEU A 140 -9.77 6.43 -0.69
N SER A 141 -9.51 7.20 -1.75
CA SER A 141 -8.67 6.78 -2.88
C SER A 141 -7.23 6.43 -2.45
N ASP A 142 -6.72 6.97 -1.36
CA ASP A 142 -5.36 6.68 -0.88
C ASP A 142 -5.19 5.19 -0.50
N LEU A 143 -6.26 4.51 -0.09
CA LEU A 143 -6.25 3.06 0.18
C LEU A 143 -5.92 2.22 -1.06
N GLN A 144 -6.05 2.78 -2.26
CA GLN A 144 -5.65 2.13 -3.51
C GLN A 144 -4.14 1.92 -3.60
N TYR A 145 -3.35 2.84 -3.05
CA TYR A 145 -1.90 2.74 -3.14
C TYR A 145 -1.37 1.67 -2.21
N ASN A 146 -1.92 1.61 -0.99
CA ASN A 146 -1.37 0.76 0.05
C ASN A 146 -2.49 -0.02 0.77
N PRO A 147 -3.07 -1.04 0.10
CA PRO A 147 -4.25 -1.73 0.62
C PRO A 147 -3.93 -2.54 1.88
N ASN A 148 -4.18 -1.96 3.06
CA ASN A 148 -4.10 -2.63 4.36
C ASN A 148 -5.49 -3.09 4.80
N SER A 149 -5.68 -4.39 4.97
CA SER A 149 -7.03 -4.92 5.24
C SER A 149 -7.67 -4.48 6.56
N SER A 150 -6.90 -4.33 7.63
CA SER A 150 -7.44 -3.89 8.92
C SER A 150 -7.91 -2.45 8.81
N LEU A 151 -7.10 -1.61 8.16
CA LEU A 151 -7.44 -0.21 7.92
C LEU A 151 -8.63 -0.06 6.96
N VAL A 152 -8.62 -0.77 5.82
CA VAL A 152 -9.72 -0.79 4.85
C VAL A 152 -11.02 -1.18 5.55
N LYS A 153 -10.98 -2.18 6.44
CA LYS A 153 -12.15 -2.56 7.23
C LYS A 153 -12.60 -1.46 8.20
N SER A 154 -11.67 -0.82 8.90
CA SER A 154 -11.98 0.27 9.82
C SER A 154 -12.60 1.48 9.10
N VAL A 155 -12.10 1.83 7.90
CA VAL A 155 -12.68 2.89 7.06
C VAL A 155 -14.07 2.49 6.56
N GLU A 156 -14.25 1.25 6.10
CA GLU A 156 -15.57 0.74 5.69
C GLU A 156 -16.58 0.80 6.86
N ASP A 157 -16.19 0.34 8.05
CA ASP A 157 -17.05 0.33 9.23
C ASP A 157 -17.44 1.75 9.66
N PHE A 158 -16.49 2.69 9.62
CA PHE A 158 -16.79 4.10 9.87
C PHE A 158 -17.74 4.68 8.81
N TYR A 159 -17.51 4.39 7.53
CA TYR A 159 -18.41 4.79 6.44
C TYR A 159 -19.83 4.22 6.63
N ARG A 160 -19.96 2.97 7.08
CA ARG A 160 -21.26 2.31 7.30
C ARG A 160 -21.91 2.65 8.64
N LYS A 161 -21.18 3.26 9.58
CA LYS A 161 -21.68 3.61 10.91
C LYS A 161 -23.03 4.34 10.82
N PRO A 162 -24.12 3.84 11.44
CA PRO A 162 -25.37 4.59 11.53
C PRO A 162 -25.24 5.75 12.52
N ASN A 163 -26.09 6.77 12.40
CA ASN A 163 -26.15 7.89 13.35
C ASN A 163 -24.81 8.62 13.53
N LYS A 164 -24.20 9.07 12.42
CA LYS A 164 -22.96 9.86 12.46
C LYS A 164 -23.23 11.24 13.07
N THR A 165 -22.32 11.71 13.93
CA THR A 165 -22.36 13.09 14.44
C THR A 165 -22.17 14.09 13.31
N GLN A 166 -22.46 15.37 13.56
CA GLN A 166 -22.23 16.40 12.55
C GLN A 166 -20.74 16.49 12.17
N PHE A 167 -19.83 16.26 13.13
CA PHE A 167 -18.39 16.23 12.88
C PHE A 167 -18.00 15.07 11.96
N GLU A 168 -18.48 13.85 12.27
CA GLU A 168 -18.23 12.66 11.44
C GLU A 168 -18.76 12.82 10.01
N GLN A 169 -19.89 13.51 9.83
CA GLN A 169 -20.42 13.84 8.51
C GLN A 169 -19.47 14.75 7.72
N GLN A 170 -18.80 15.71 8.36
CA GLN A 170 -17.79 16.56 7.71
C GLN A 170 -16.57 15.73 7.27
N ILE A 171 -16.08 14.81 8.11
CA ILE A 171 -14.96 13.92 7.76
C ILE A 171 -15.31 13.11 6.49
N ILE A 172 -16.50 12.52 6.46
CA ILE A 172 -16.97 11.72 5.32
C ILE A 172 -17.12 12.58 4.07
N ALA A 173 -17.83 13.72 4.16
CA ALA A 173 -18.08 14.58 3.01
C ALA A 173 -16.80 15.08 2.35
N LYS A 174 -15.77 15.37 3.14
CA LYS A 174 -14.49 15.89 2.67
C LYS A 174 -13.55 14.82 2.12
N ASN A 175 -13.47 13.67 2.80
CA ASN A 175 -12.38 12.72 2.58
C ASN A 175 -12.82 11.41 1.89
N MET A 176 -14.12 11.17 1.72
CA MET A 176 -14.64 10.10 0.85
C MET A 176 -14.71 10.61 -0.59
N ASP A 177 -13.55 10.84 -1.19
CA ASP A 177 -13.41 11.33 -2.55
C ASP A 177 -13.93 10.31 -3.60
N ASN A 178 -14.05 10.79 -4.84
CA ASN A 178 -14.72 10.03 -5.89
C ASN A 178 -13.88 8.84 -6.38
N VAL A 179 -14.22 7.65 -5.89
CA VAL A 179 -13.72 6.35 -6.38
C VAL A 179 -14.72 5.64 -7.31
N GLY A 180 -15.69 6.37 -7.84
CA GLY A 180 -16.84 5.81 -8.56
C GLY A 180 -17.83 5.16 -7.60
N ASN A 181 -17.79 3.84 -7.47
CA ASN A 181 -18.67 3.10 -6.58
C ASN A 181 -17.91 2.64 -5.32
N ILE A 182 -18.19 3.28 -4.17
CA ILE A 182 -17.52 3.02 -2.88
C ILE A 182 -17.66 1.55 -2.44
N GLU A 183 -18.84 0.97 -2.59
CA GLU A 183 -19.11 -0.44 -2.24
C GLU A 183 -18.24 -1.39 -3.07
N ALA A 184 -18.17 -1.12 -4.38
CA ALA A 184 -17.36 -1.87 -5.31
C ALA A 184 -15.87 -1.67 -5.05
N PHE A 185 -15.43 -0.46 -4.66
CA PHE A 185 -14.05 -0.16 -4.30
C PHE A 185 -13.56 -1.03 -3.13
N PHE A 186 -14.30 -1.05 -2.02
CA PHE A 186 -13.97 -1.93 -0.89
C PHE A 186 -13.99 -3.41 -1.29
N ALA A 187 -15.01 -3.83 -2.04
CA ALA A 187 -15.13 -5.20 -2.50
C ALA A 187 -13.95 -5.63 -3.40
N THR A 188 -13.46 -4.76 -4.29
CA THR A 188 -12.28 -5.06 -5.13
C THR A 188 -11.04 -5.28 -4.28
N ILE A 189 -10.77 -4.43 -3.28
CA ILE A 189 -9.60 -4.59 -2.39
C ILE A 189 -9.66 -5.93 -1.64
N TYR A 190 -10.83 -6.32 -1.13
CA TYR A 190 -11.00 -7.62 -0.45
C TYR A 190 -10.86 -8.81 -1.40
N GLY A 191 -11.41 -8.70 -2.61
CA GLY A 191 -11.27 -9.71 -3.65
C GLY A 191 -9.82 -9.93 -4.04
N ASP A 192 -9.08 -8.84 -4.25
CA ASP A 192 -7.65 -8.84 -4.58
C ASP A 192 -6.82 -9.56 -3.52
N ARG A 193 -7.06 -9.25 -2.23
CA ARG A 193 -6.39 -9.98 -1.15
C ARG A 193 -6.71 -11.47 -1.16
N ALA A 194 -7.97 -11.84 -1.36
CA ALA A 194 -8.37 -13.24 -1.40
C ALA A 194 -7.75 -13.99 -2.59
N MET A 195 -7.56 -13.32 -3.74
CA MET A 195 -6.81 -13.86 -4.88
C MET A 195 -5.36 -14.15 -4.52
N ARG A 196 -4.68 -13.21 -3.86
CA ARG A 196 -3.28 -13.35 -3.42
C ARG A 196 -3.07 -14.48 -2.42
N THR A 197 -4.08 -14.82 -1.63
CA THR A 197 -4.04 -15.96 -0.68
C THR A 197 -4.59 -17.26 -1.27
N ALA A 198 -4.88 -17.29 -2.58
CA ALA A 198 -5.48 -18.42 -3.30
C ALA A 198 -6.86 -18.89 -2.76
N ASP A 199 -7.60 -17.99 -2.10
CA ASP A 199 -8.98 -18.20 -1.67
C ASP A 199 -9.95 -17.70 -2.76
N PHE A 200 -9.99 -18.42 -3.88
CA PHE A 200 -10.72 -18.02 -5.08
C PHE A 200 -12.25 -17.94 -4.88
N GLU A 201 -12.81 -18.74 -3.97
CA GLU A 201 -14.24 -18.68 -3.64
C GLU A 201 -14.57 -17.38 -2.90
N LYS A 202 -13.74 -17.01 -1.92
CA LYS A 202 -13.87 -15.74 -1.22
C LYS A 202 -13.65 -14.56 -2.17
N ALA A 203 -12.64 -14.63 -3.04
CA ALA A 203 -12.39 -13.62 -4.07
C ALA A 203 -13.62 -13.42 -4.97
N LYS A 204 -14.18 -14.51 -5.50
CA LYS A 204 -15.42 -14.48 -6.29
C LYS A 204 -16.55 -13.80 -5.54
N SER A 205 -16.77 -14.13 -4.26
CA SER A 205 -17.86 -13.55 -3.47
C SER A 205 -17.75 -12.02 -3.33
N TYR A 206 -16.53 -11.49 -3.29
CA TYR A 206 -16.30 -10.05 -3.28
C TYR A 206 -16.42 -9.45 -4.68
N TYR A 207 -15.86 -10.08 -5.71
CA TYR A 207 -15.97 -9.56 -7.08
C TYR A 207 -17.41 -9.56 -7.61
N GLN A 208 -18.29 -10.42 -7.09
CA GLN A 208 -19.74 -10.32 -7.34
C GLN A 208 -20.35 -9.01 -6.84
N LYS A 209 -19.85 -8.46 -5.72
CA LYS A 209 -20.26 -7.17 -5.18
C LYS A 209 -19.55 -6.00 -5.88
N ALA A 210 -18.43 -6.27 -6.54
CA ALA A 210 -17.60 -5.26 -7.20
C ALA A 210 -17.93 -5.02 -8.68
N GLN A 211 -19.03 -5.57 -9.22
CA GLN A 211 -19.34 -5.47 -10.66
C GLN A 211 -19.52 -4.03 -11.16
N ASN A 212 -19.85 -3.09 -10.27
CA ASN A 212 -19.97 -1.66 -10.58
C ASN A 212 -18.67 -0.88 -10.36
N PHE A 213 -17.54 -1.56 -10.19
CA PHE A 213 -16.24 -0.91 -10.10
C PHE A 213 -15.87 -0.32 -11.46
N THR A 214 -15.66 0.99 -11.50
CA THR A 214 -15.46 1.76 -12.74
C THR A 214 -14.02 1.73 -13.26
N GLY A 215 -13.14 0.98 -12.57
CA GLY A 215 -11.71 1.02 -12.80
C GLY A 215 -11.01 2.08 -11.94
N ILE A 216 -9.69 2.02 -11.96
CA ILE A 216 -8.81 2.96 -11.27
C ILE A 216 -8.72 4.25 -12.10
N PRO A 217 -9.07 5.43 -11.53
CA PRO A 217 -8.92 6.69 -12.23
C PRO A 217 -7.46 6.95 -12.63
N ARG A 218 -7.24 7.46 -13.85
CA ARG A 218 -5.96 8.00 -14.31
C ARG A 218 -6.21 9.39 -14.88
N GLU A 219 -6.25 10.38 -14.01
CA GLU A 219 -6.02 11.75 -14.46
C GLU A 219 -4.50 11.93 -14.60
N ASP A 220 -4.03 12.28 -15.80
CA ASP A 220 -2.67 12.76 -16.07
C ASP A 220 -1.47 11.79 -15.92
N TYR A 221 -1.61 10.52 -16.32
CA TYR A 221 -0.43 9.68 -16.54
C TYR A 221 0.06 9.77 -18.00
N GLU A 222 1.26 10.32 -18.19
CA GLU A 222 1.98 10.22 -19.46
C GLU A 222 2.89 8.99 -19.44
N LYS A 223 2.82 8.14 -20.46
CA LYS A 223 3.73 7.01 -20.64
C LYS A 223 4.74 7.36 -21.72
N TYR A 224 6.02 7.05 -21.48
CA TYR A 224 7.04 7.16 -22.52
C TYR A 224 6.75 6.13 -23.62
N ASN A 225 6.56 6.63 -24.84
CA ASN A 225 6.39 5.82 -26.03
C ASN A 225 7.76 5.69 -26.73
N PRO A 226 8.43 4.52 -26.65
CA PRO A 226 9.75 4.33 -27.24
C PRO A 226 9.74 4.38 -28.78
N SER A 227 8.59 4.17 -29.42
CA SER A 227 8.45 4.28 -30.88
C SER A 227 8.38 5.73 -31.35
N THR A 228 7.84 6.64 -30.54
CA THR A 228 7.72 8.08 -30.89
C THR A 228 8.75 8.95 -30.17
N GLY A 229 9.42 8.43 -29.14
CA GLY A 229 10.38 9.13 -28.31
C GLY A 229 9.76 10.21 -27.42
N LYS A 230 8.46 10.12 -27.12
CA LYS A 230 7.71 11.14 -26.38
C LYS A 230 6.90 10.53 -25.24
N TYR A 231 6.66 11.33 -24.21
CA TYR A 231 5.64 11.04 -23.22
C TYR A 231 4.26 11.36 -23.80
N GLU A 232 3.38 10.38 -23.77
CA GLU A 232 2.03 10.47 -24.34
C GLU A 232 1.01 10.16 -23.25
N LYS A 233 -0.07 10.94 -23.15
CA LYS A 233 -1.15 10.67 -22.21
C LYS A 233 -1.72 9.28 -22.47
N LEU A 234 -1.83 8.48 -21.41
CA LEU A 234 -2.46 7.17 -21.49
C LEU A 234 -3.96 7.35 -21.79
N VAL A 235 -4.37 7.11 -23.03
CA VAL A 235 -5.79 7.17 -23.40
C VAL A 235 -6.42 5.83 -23.06
N TYR A 236 -7.31 5.82 -22.07
CA TYR A 236 -8.09 4.63 -21.76
C TYR A 236 -9.14 4.39 -22.87
N THR A 237 -8.95 3.33 -23.65
CA THR A 237 -9.81 3.01 -24.80
C THR A 237 -10.91 2.00 -24.49
N GLY A 238 -11.05 1.59 -23.22
CA GLY A 238 -11.96 0.51 -22.80
C GLY A 238 -11.47 -0.90 -23.17
N THR A 239 -10.32 -1.02 -23.83
CA THR A 239 -9.72 -2.32 -24.20
C THR A 239 -8.49 -2.69 -23.37
N ASN A 240 -7.93 -1.71 -22.65
CA ASN A 240 -6.81 -1.85 -21.72
C ASN A 240 -7.31 -2.39 -20.37
N TYR A 241 -6.42 -2.98 -19.58
CA TYR A 241 -6.70 -3.32 -18.19
C TYR A 241 -6.96 -2.04 -17.36
N ASP A 242 -8.05 -1.99 -16.60
CA ASP A 242 -8.44 -0.83 -15.76
C ASP A 242 -8.36 -1.08 -14.25
N GLY A 243 -7.72 -2.18 -13.85
CA GLY A 243 -7.76 -2.61 -12.44
C GLY A 243 -8.87 -3.62 -12.15
N PHE A 244 -9.72 -3.96 -13.13
CA PHE A 244 -10.78 -4.97 -12.96
C PHE A 244 -11.12 -5.77 -14.22
N ASN A 245 -11.29 -5.11 -15.36
CA ASN A 245 -11.64 -5.67 -16.67
C ASN A 245 -10.42 -5.83 -17.56
N ASN A 246 -10.56 -6.61 -18.63
CA ASN A 246 -9.54 -6.77 -19.69
C ASN A 246 -8.22 -7.40 -19.22
N ILE A 247 -8.27 -8.29 -18.23
CA ILE A 247 -7.13 -9.13 -17.83
C ILE A 247 -6.84 -10.14 -18.96
N PRO A 248 -5.63 -10.12 -19.56
CA PRO A 248 -5.27 -11.07 -20.61
C PRO A 248 -5.07 -12.49 -20.05
N ASP A 249 -5.33 -13.51 -20.87
CA ASP A 249 -5.11 -14.92 -20.52
C ASP A 249 -3.63 -15.30 -20.34
N TYR A 250 -2.70 -14.49 -20.87
CA TYR A 250 -1.27 -14.50 -20.57
C TYR A 250 -0.94 -14.50 -19.07
N VAL A 251 -1.86 -14.08 -18.20
CA VAL A 251 -1.70 -14.25 -16.74
C VAL A 251 -1.48 -15.71 -16.34
N PHE A 252 -2.00 -16.67 -17.10
CA PHE A 252 -1.77 -18.10 -16.93
C PHE A 252 -0.54 -18.64 -17.69
N GLY A 253 0.12 -17.78 -18.48
CA GLY A 253 1.29 -18.09 -19.29
C GLY A 253 2.58 -18.25 -18.49
N HIS A 254 3.70 -18.29 -19.20
CA HIS A 254 5.03 -18.29 -18.59
C HIS A 254 5.97 -17.27 -19.24
N ASN A 255 6.92 -16.77 -18.46
CA ASN A 255 7.92 -15.82 -18.96
C ASN A 255 8.87 -16.52 -19.95
N VAL A 256 9.11 -15.87 -21.09
CA VAL A 256 10.20 -16.22 -22.03
C VAL A 256 11.48 -15.46 -21.66
N TRP A 257 11.31 -14.21 -21.21
CA TRP A 257 12.36 -13.34 -20.65
C TRP A 257 11.74 -12.31 -19.71
N GLU A 258 12.55 -11.74 -18.81
CA GLU A 258 12.08 -10.74 -17.85
C GLU A 258 12.22 -9.32 -18.43
N SER A 259 11.08 -8.69 -18.73
CA SER A 259 11.00 -7.26 -19.03
C SER A 259 9.62 -6.74 -18.67
N PHE A 260 9.54 -5.83 -17.69
CA PHE A 260 8.27 -5.21 -17.30
C PHE A 260 7.87 -4.05 -18.22
N GLU A 261 8.81 -3.54 -19.02
CA GLU A 261 8.57 -2.41 -19.92
C GLU A 261 8.16 -2.88 -21.33
N SER A 262 8.43 -4.13 -21.67
CA SER A 262 8.05 -4.75 -22.94
C SER A 262 6.57 -5.17 -22.95
N PRO A 263 5.92 -5.20 -24.13
CA PRO A 263 4.61 -5.81 -24.30
C PRO A 263 4.55 -7.26 -23.82
N ASP A 264 3.37 -7.69 -23.36
CA ASP A 264 3.14 -9.02 -22.81
C ASP A 264 3.40 -10.12 -23.85
N ASP A 265 2.98 -9.91 -25.09
CA ASP A 265 3.21 -10.83 -26.22
C ASP A 265 4.69 -11.03 -26.60
N GLN A 266 5.59 -10.19 -26.08
CA GLN A 266 7.04 -10.35 -26.24
C GLN A 266 7.68 -11.02 -25.03
N SER A 267 7.17 -10.77 -23.82
CA SER A 267 7.74 -11.27 -22.56
C SER A 267 7.15 -12.59 -22.09
N MET A 268 5.94 -12.91 -22.53
CA MET A 268 5.15 -14.05 -22.09
C MET A 268 4.78 -14.96 -23.26
N GLU A 269 4.70 -16.25 -22.99
CA GLU A 269 4.10 -17.24 -23.88
C GLU A 269 2.83 -17.83 -23.24
N ASN A 270 1.77 -17.92 -24.04
CA ASN A 270 0.51 -18.52 -23.62
C ASN A 270 0.63 -20.04 -23.51
N GLU A 271 -0.07 -20.61 -22.53
CA GLU A 271 -0.19 -22.05 -22.40
C GLU A 271 -1.32 -22.58 -23.29
N ASN A 272 -1.32 -23.88 -23.59
CA ASN A 272 -2.43 -24.47 -24.33
C ASN A 272 -3.71 -24.57 -23.48
N TYR A 273 -4.69 -23.70 -23.76
CA TYR A 273 -5.98 -23.64 -23.07
C TYR A 273 -7.08 -24.52 -23.66
N THR A 274 -6.81 -25.33 -24.69
CA THR A 274 -7.85 -26.13 -25.39
C THR A 274 -8.66 -27.02 -24.45
N ALA A 275 -8.05 -27.54 -23.37
CA ALA A 275 -8.72 -28.37 -22.37
C ALA A 275 -9.57 -27.56 -21.34
N PHE A 276 -9.50 -26.23 -21.40
CA PHE A 276 -10.06 -25.27 -20.44
C PHE A 276 -10.82 -24.14 -21.17
N PRO A 277 -11.91 -24.45 -21.90
CA PRO A 277 -12.62 -23.47 -22.74
C PRO A 277 -13.28 -22.31 -21.97
N PHE A 278 -13.31 -22.38 -20.64
CA PHE A 278 -13.77 -21.30 -19.78
C PHE A 278 -12.72 -20.20 -19.56
N ILE A 279 -11.44 -20.45 -19.89
CA ILE A 279 -10.40 -19.42 -19.94
C ILE A 279 -10.63 -18.62 -21.23
N LYS A 280 -10.92 -17.33 -21.07
CA LYS A 280 -11.17 -16.42 -22.19
C LYS A 280 -9.93 -15.55 -22.44
N PRO A 281 -9.69 -15.10 -23.69
CA PRO A 281 -8.56 -14.22 -24.00
C PRO A 281 -8.50 -12.95 -23.17
N LYS A 282 -9.67 -12.41 -22.79
CA LYS A 282 -9.81 -11.31 -21.85
C LYS A 282 -10.88 -11.65 -20.82
N MET A 283 -10.57 -11.43 -19.56
CA MET A 283 -11.47 -11.65 -18.42
C MET A 283 -11.54 -10.42 -17.53
N ASN A 284 -12.63 -10.27 -16.80
CA ASN A 284 -12.62 -9.43 -15.60
C ASN A 284 -12.27 -10.26 -14.35
N LYS A 285 -12.01 -9.60 -13.23
CA LYS A 285 -11.64 -10.25 -11.96
C LYS A 285 -12.64 -11.33 -11.50
N LEU A 286 -13.94 -11.12 -11.72
CA LEU A 286 -14.97 -12.13 -11.42
C LEU A 286 -14.82 -13.38 -12.30
N GLN A 287 -14.69 -13.21 -13.61
CA GLN A 287 -14.48 -14.30 -14.56
C GLN A 287 -13.16 -15.05 -14.29
N LEU A 288 -12.11 -14.32 -13.91
CA LEU A 288 -10.82 -14.90 -13.55
C LEU A 288 -10.93 -15.77 -12.29
N ALA A 289 -11.62 -15.29 -11.25
CA ALA A 289 -11.89 -16.07 -10.05
C ALA A 289 -12.72 -17.34 -10.37
N ASP A 290 -13.74 -17.22 -11.23
CA ASP A 290 -14.52 -18.36 -11.72
C ASP A 290 -13.67 -19.40 -12.48
N ALA A 291 -12.76 -18.94 -13.33
CA ALA A 291 -11.83 -19.82 -14.05
C ALA A 291 -10.89 -20.56 -13.08
N LEU A 292 -10.37 -19.86 -12.06
CA LEU A 292 -9.50 -20.45 -11.04
C LEU A 292 -10.22 -21.48 -10.15
N ILE A 293 -11.49 -21.24 -9.81
CA ILE A 293 -12.32 -22.23 -9.09
C ILE A 293 -12.48 -23.50 -9.94
N GLN A 294 -12.76 -23.35 -11.24
CA GLN A 294 -12.87 -24.48 -12.17
C GLN A 294 -11.54 -25.23 -12.32
N LEU A 295 -10.43 -24.51 -12.50
CA LEU A 295 -9.08 -25.10 -12.54
C LEU A 295 -8.77 -25.83 -11.24
N LYS A 296 -9.08 -25.25 -10.06
CA LYS A 296 -8.84 -25.88 -8.76
C LYS A 296 -9.64 -27.16 -8.60
N LYS A 297 -10.89 -27.20 -9.09
CA LYS A 297 -11.72 -28.40 -9.13
C LYS A 297 -11.11 -29.48 -10.04
N ILE A 298 -10.69 -29.12 -11.25
CA ILE A 298 -10.06 -30.05 -12.21
C ILE A 298 -8.71 -30.55 -11.66
N GLY A 299 -7.92 -29.69 -11.04
CA GLY A 299 -6.61 -30.00 -10.49
C GLY A 299 -6.63 -31.00 -9.31
N ASN A 300 -7.80 -31.34 -8.78
CA ASN A 300 -7.94 -32.42 -7.79
C ASN A 300 -7.98 -33.83 -8.42
N GLY A 301 -8.03 -33.94 -9.76
CA GLY A 301 -7.92 -35.21 -10.45
C GLY A 301 -6.50 -35.78 -10.43
N LYS A 302 -6.26 -36.83 -11.24
CA LYS A 302 -5.00 -37.61 -11.26
C LYS A 302 -4.41 -37.79 -12.65
N ASP A 303 -4.86 -37.00 -13.61
CA ASP A 303 -4.48 -37.09 -15.02
C ASP A 303 -3.65 -35.88 -15.49
N GLU A 304 -3.19 -35.91 -16.73
CA GLU A 304 -2.45 -34.80 -17.35
C GLU A 304 -3.26 -33.51 -17.41
N LYS A 305 -4.58 -33.59 -17.54
CA LYS A 305 -5.45 -32.42 -17.49
C LYS A 305 -5.38 -31.77 -16.10
N SER A 306 -5.37 -32.58 -15.05
CA SER A 306 -5.19 -32.14 -13.66
C SER A 306 -3.79 -31.56 -13.46
N ALA A 307 -2.75 -32.16 -14.05
CA ALA A 307 -1.40 -31.62 -14.03
C ALA A 307 -1.37 -30.20 -14.62
N LYS A 308 -1.94 -30.03 -15.81
CA LYS A 308 -1.98 -28.73 -16.49
C LYS A 308 -2.81 -27.70 -15.71
N ALA A 309 -3.95 -28.09 -15.17
CA ALA A 309 -4.78 -27.19 -14.36
C ALA A 309 -4.02 -26.64 -13.14
N ASN A 310 -3.27 -27.51 -12.44
CA ASN A 310 -2.43 -27.06 -11.32
C ASN A 310 -1.29 -26.14 -11.79
N GLN A 311 -0.66 -26.43 -12.93
CA GLN A 311 0.37 -25.55 -13.48
C GLN A 311 -0.17 -24.16 -13.79
N LEU A 312 -1.34 -24.04 -14.43
CA LEU A 312 -1.96 -22.75 -14.75
C LEU A 312 -2.25 -21.93 -13.49
N ILE A 313 -2.73 -22.57 -12.41
CA ILE A 313 -2.95 -21.88 -11.12
C ILE A 313 -1.61 -21.41 -10.54
N GLY A 314 -0.58 -22.26 -10.58
CA GLY A 314 0.76 -21.89 -10.14
C GLY A 314 1.32 -20.69 -10.92
N ASN A 315 1.16 -20.70 -12.24
CA ASN A 315 1.55 -19.62 -13.15
C ASN A 315 0.89 -18.31 -12.75
N LEU A 316 -0.44 -18.29 -12.58
CA LEU A 316 -1.14 -17.07 -12.16
C LEU A 316 -0.62 -16.54 -10.82
N LEU A 317 -0.48 -17.40 -9.81
CA LEU A 317 -0.01 -16.99 -8.49
C LEU A 317 1.42 -16.41 -8.53
N TYR A 318 2.30 -16.97 -9.37
CA TYR A 318 3.63 -16.43 -9.58
C TYR A 318 3.62 -15.15 -10.42
N ASN A 319 2.89 -15.13 -11.52
CA ASN A 319 2.82 -14.01 -12.46
C ASN A 319 2.20 -12.76 -11.83
N THR A 320 1.37 -12.90 -10.80
CA THR A 320 0.83 -11.78 -10.03
C THR A 320 1.55 -11.52 -8.70
N SER A 321 2.69 -12.18 -8.48
CA SER A 321 3.61 -11.84 -7.38
C SER A 321 4.48 -10.64 -7.77
N ILE A 322 5.20 -10.08 -6.81
CA ILE A 322 6.21 -9.02 -7.00
C ILE A 322 7.25 -9.30 -8.09
N LEU A 323 7.56 -10.58 -8.37
CA LEU A 323 8.50 -10.99 -9.42
C LEU A 323 7.83 -11.24 -10.78
N GLY A 324 6.50 -11.34 -10.80
CA GLY A 324 5.74 -11.73 -11.97
C GLY A 324 5.44 -10.55 -12.90
N TYR A 325 5.29 -10.84 -14.19
CA TYR A 325 4.98 -9.82 -15.20
C TYR A 325 3.66 -9.07 -14.91
N TYR A 326 2.68 -9.77 -14.32
CA TYR A 326 1.34 -9.29 -14.01
C TYR A 326 1.15 -8.87 -12.53
N ARG A 327 2.23 -8.43 -11.88
CA ARG A 327 2.28 -8.02 -10.46
C ARG A 327 1.25 -6.98 -10.03
N GLN A 328 0.70 -6.21 -10.95
CA GLN A 328 -0.27 -5.15 -10.72
C GLN A 328 -1.70 -5.63 -10.46
N ILE A 329 -2.05 -6.84 -10.89
CA ILE A 329 -3.47 -7.24 -11.02
C ILE A 329 -4.20 -7.22 -9.68
N PHE A 330 -3.56 -7.65 -8.60
CA PHE A 330 -4.19 -7.79 -7.27
C PHE A 330 -3.67 -6.80 -6.22
N VAL A 331 -3.17 -5.64 -6.66
CA VAL A 331 -2.64 -4.61 -5.76
C VAL A 331 -3.19 -3.21 -6.09
N MET A 332 -4.40 -3.17 -6.68
CA MET A 332 -5.08 -1.94 -7.08
C MET A 332 -4.17 -1.02 -7.91
N ASP A 333 -3.58 -1.59 -8.95
CA ASP A 333 -2.78 -0.87 -9.94
C ASP A 333 -3.17 -1.35 -11.36
N ILE A 334 -2.78 -0.61 -12.39
CA ILE A 334 -3.15 -0.91 -13.78
C ILE A 334 -1.95 -1.18 -14.69
N ASP A 335 -0.73 -0.95 -14.21
CA ASP A 335 0.50 -1.33 -14.91
C ASP A 335 1.51 -1.98 -13.98
N ASN A 336 2.43 -2.73 -14.60
CA ASN A 336 3.50 -3.45 -13.94
C ASN A 336 4.80 -2.63 -13.85
N SER A 337 4.77 -1.30 -13.99
CA SER A 337 5.98 -0.47 -13.91
C SER A 337 6.63 -0.58 -12.54
N ASN A 338 7.94 -0.34 -12.44
CA ASN A 338 8.62 -0.34 -11.14
C ASN A 338 8.10 0.84 -10.30
N GLY A 339 7.31 0.55 -9.28
CA GLY A 339 6.83 1.49 -8.28
C GLY A 339 7.10 0.99 -6.86
N GLY A 340 6.94 1.88 -5.87
CA GLY A 340 7.17 1.57 -4.45
C GLY A 340 6.30 0.44 -3.88
N LYS A 341 5.31 -0.04 -4.64
CA LYS A 341 4.47 -1.21 -4.31
C LYS A 341 5.22 -2.54 -4.38
N TYR A 342 6.31 -2.61 -5.16
CA TYR A 342 7.00 -3.84 -5.52
C TYR A 342 8.38 -3.92 -4.85
N ASP A 343 8.41 -3.96 -3.52
CA ASP A 343 9.64 -4.16 -2.75
C ASP A 343 9.60 -5.41 -1.84
N PHE A 344 10.78 -5.95 -1.53
CA PHE A 344 10.95 -7.09 -0.62
C PHE A 344 11.24 -6.68 0.83
N TRP A 345 11.47 -5.40 1.10
CA TRP A 345 11.95 -4.90 2.41
C TRP A 345 10.82 -4.79 3.44
N GLN A 346 9.57 -4.66 2.98
CA GLN A 346 8.39 -4.69 3.84
C GLN A 346 8.04 -6.09 4.31
N THR A 347 8.80 -6.57 5.28
CA THR A 347 8.79 -7.98 5.68
C THR A 347 7.92 -8.29 6.91
N GLU A 348 7.42 -7.25 7.60
CA GLU A 348 6.60 -7.36 8.82
C GLU A 348 5.22 -6.73 8.64
N GLN A 349 4.17 -7.44 9.09
CA GLN A 349 2.78 -6.96 9.16
C GLN A 349 2.56 -5.96 10.32
N LYS A 350 3.48 -5.02 10.53
CA LYS A 350 3.30 -4.00 11.57
C LYS A 350 2.77 -2.72 10.96
N ASN A 351 1.75 -2.15 11.57
CA ASN A 351 1.38 -0.77 11.32
C ASN A 351 2.58 0.11 11.69
N PRO A 352 3.27 0.77 10.74
CA PRO A 352 4.44 1.57 11.07
C PRO A 352 4.07 2.93 11.68
N TYR A 353 2.78 3.28 11.70
CA TYR A 353 2.31 4.54 12.27
C TYR A 353 2.30 4.44 13.79
N GLN A 354 3.16 5.23 14.43
CA GLN A 354 3.27 5.30 15.88
C GLN A 354 2.21 6.22 16.51
N TYR A 355 1.69 7.18 15.74
CA TYR A 355 0.86 8.27 16.27
C TYR A 355 -0.49 8.38 15.56
N TYR A 356 -0.51 8.32 14.22
CA TYR A 356 -1.69 8.38 13.34
C TYR A 356 -1.21 8.28 11.88
N TYR A 357 -2.14 8.24 10.93
CA TYR A 357 -1.89 7.94 9.51
C TYR A 357 -1.44 9.14 8.65
N LYS A 358 -0.67 10.10 9.17
CA LYS A 358 -0.12 11.18 8.33
C LYS A 358 0.88 10.61 7.32
N ASN A 359 0.92 11.18 6.12
CA ASN A 359 1.81 10.75 5.04
C ASN A 359 1.59 9.27 4.68
N PHE A 360 0.33 8.85 4.54
CA PHE A 360 -0.03 7.47 4.25
C PHE A 360 0.62 6.93 2.96
N LEU A 361 0.81 7.81 1.98
CA LEU A 361 1.30 7.47 0.65
C LEU A 361 2.81 7.22 0.57
N ASP A 362 3.59 7.62 1.59
CA ASP A 362 5.06 7.53 1.57
C ASP A 362 5.58 6.09 1.74
N LYS A 363 4.71 5.13 2.04
CA LYS A 363 5.08 3.74 2.30
C LYS A 363 4.08 2.79 1.65
N SER A 364 4.58 1.69 1.07
CA SER A 364 3.73 0.54 0.69
C SER A 364 3.16 -0.15 1.93
N PHE A 365 2.03 -0.85 1.79
CA PHE A 365 1.46 -1.73 2.82
C PHE A 365 1.00 -3.07 2.24
N ILE A 366 1.53 -3.42 1.07
CA ILE A 366 1.17 -4.66 0.39
C ILE A 366 1.78 -5.81 1.18
N GLU A 367 0.93 -6.71 1.67
CA GLU A 367 1.38 -7.92 2.38
C GLU A 367 2.39 -8.69 1.51
N PRO A 368 3.46 -9.28 2.04
CA PRO A 368 4.40 -10.07 1.24
C PRO A 368 3.72 -11.24 0.50
N ASP A 369 4.18 -11.53 -0.72
CA ASP A 369 3.67 -12.68 -1.47
C ASP A 369 4.00 -14.01 -0.78
N ASN A 370 3.10 -14.98 -0.88
CA ASN A 370 3.36 -16.33 -0.40
C ASN A 370 3.73 -17.26 -1.56
N PHE A 371 5.02 -17.31 -1.89
CA PHE A 371 5.54 -18.16 -2.98
C PHE A 371 5.29 -19.67 -2.76
N ASP A 372 5.04 -20.12 -1.52
CA ASP A 372 4.68 -21.51 -1.27
C ASP A 372 3.32 -21.88 -1.90
N LEU A 373 2.42 -20.92 -2.11
CA LEU A 373 1.16 -21.18 -2.82
C LEU A 373 1.42 -21.66 -4.24
N ALA A 374 2.20 -20.90 -5.02
CA ALA A 374 2.57 -21.27 -6.39
C ALA A 374 3.35 -22.60 -6.41
N ILE A 375 4.36 -22.75 -5.55
CA ILE A 375 5.18 -23.97 -5.44
C ILE A 375 4.31 -25.20 -5.15
N ASN A 376 3.30 -25.10 -4.28
CA ASN A 376 2.44 -26.23 -3.95
C ASN A 376 1.57 -26.68 -5.14
N TYR A 377 1.08 -25.75 -5.95
CA TYR A 377 0.38 -26.10 -7.18
C TYR A 377 1.33 -26.71 -8.22
N TYR A 378 2.53 -26.15 -8.39
CA TYR A 378 3.53 -26.73 -9.28
C TYR A 378 3.98 -28.13 -8.83
N LYS A 379 4.13 -28.40 -7.53
CA LYS A 379 4.40 -29.77 -7.02
C LYS A 379 3.36 -30.78 -7.46
N LYS A 380 2.07 -30.40 -7.41
CA LYS A 380 0.98 -31.26 -7.90
C LYS A 380 1.10 -31.47 -9.40
N ALA A 381 1.37 -30.42 -10.17
CA ALA A 381 1.59 -30.51 -11.61
C ALA A 381 2.76 -31.45 -11.95
N LEU A 382 3.91 -31.29 -11.29
CA LEU A 382 5.12 -32.08 -11.48
C LEU A 382 4.89 -33.57 -11.22
N ASN A 383 4.15 -33.88 -10.14
CA ASN A 383 3.85 -35.25 -9.74
C ASN A 383 2.90 -35.96 -10.71
N LEU A 384 1.96 -35.21 -11.30
CA LEU A 384 0.95 -35.74 -12.20
C LEU A 384 1.41 -35.80 -13.67
N SER A 385 2.38 -34.97 -14.04
CA SER A 385 2.91 -34.97 -15.40
C SER A 385 3.75 -36.23 -15.69
N SER A 386 3.67 -36.73 -16.91
CA SER A 386 4.50 -37.82 -17.44
C SER A 386 5.54 -37.34 -18.45
N ASN A 387 5.34 -36.18 -19.05
CA ASN A 387 6.21 -35.62 -20.08
C ASN A 387 7.46 -34.96 -19.46
N LYS A 388 8.67 -35.38 -19.90
CA LYS A 388 9.93 -34.85 -19.38
C LYS A 388 10.16 -33.36 -19.68
N GLU A 389 9.76 -32.87 -20.84
CA GLU A 389 9.84 -31.45 -21.19
C GLU A 389 8.93 -30.62 -20.28
N GLU A 390 7.71 -31.10 -20.04
CA GLU A 390 6.78 -30.41 -19.14
C GLU A 390 7.31 -30.39 -17.69
N LYS A 391 7.88 -31.50 -17.22
CA LYS A 391 8.52 -31.53 -15.90
C LYS A 391 9.69 -30.55 -15.78
N ALA A 392 10.49 -30.42 -16.84
CA ALA A 392 11.59 -29.45 -16.87
C ALA A 392 11.07 -28.01 -16.76
N ARG A 393 10.01 -27.66 -17.50
CA ARG A 393 9.35 -26.36 -17.42
C ARG A 393 8.76 -26.09 -16.05
N ILE A 394 8.02 -27.05 -15.49
CA ILE A 394 7.45 -26.93 -14.14
C ILE A 394 8.55 -26.72 -13.09
N LEU A 395 9.66 -27.47 -13.17
CA LEU A 395 10.79 -27.29 -12.25
C LEU A 395 11.43 -25.91 -12.37
N PHE A 396 11.51 -25.35 -13.57
CA PHE A 396 11.98 -23.97 -13.74
C PHE A 396 11.02 -22.97 -13.08
N GLN A 397 9.71 -23.08 -13.32
CA GLN A 397 8.69 -22.24 -12.68
C GLN A 397 8.73 -22.34 -11.14
N MET A 398 8.94 -23.55 -10.61
CA MET A 398 9.14 -23.77 -9.18
C MET A 398 10.40 -23.09 -8.65
N ALA A 399 11.50 -23.13 -9.40
CA ALA A 399 12.74 -22.50 -9.02
C ALA A 399 12.62 -20.96 -9.01
N SER A 400 11.90 -20.38 -9.97
CA SER A 400 11.60 -18.94 -9.98
C SER A 400 10.80 -18.51 -8.74
N ALA A 401 9.81 -19.30 -8.33
CA ALA A 401 9.08 -19.05 -7.08
C ALA A 401 9.97 -19.26 -5.83
N GLU A 402 10.84 -20.27 -5.84
CA GLU A 402 11.82 -20.51 -4.77
C GLU A 402 12.83 -19.36 -4.62
N GLN A 403 13.23 -18.74 -5.73
CA GLN A 403 14.06 -17.53 -5.74
C GLN A 403 13.35 -16.35 -5.07
N GLY A 404 12.03 -16.20 -5.25
CA GLY A 404 11.24 -15.23 -4.50
C GLY A 404 11.30 -15.44 -2.98
N LYS A 405 11.29 -16.69 -2.52
CA LYS A 405 11.50 -17.01 -1.09
C LYS A 405 12.89 -16.61 -0.61
N TYR A 406 13.91 -16.78 -1.45
CA TYR A 406 15.26 -16.31 -1.10
C TYR A 406 15.31 -14.79 -0.95
N TYR A 407 14.72 -14.03 -1.88
CA TYR A 407 14.70 -12.56 -1.76
C TYR A 407 13.98 -12.07 -0.51
N GLN A 408 12.88 -12.74 -0.11
CA GLN A 408 12.22 -12.47 1.17
C GLN A 408 13.12 -12.81 2.38
N TYR A 409 13.88 -13.89 2.29
CA TYR A 409 14.84 -14.25 3.33
C TYR A 409 15.98 -13.23 3.42
N GLU A 410 16.56 -12.84 2.29
CA GLU A 410 17.64 -11.85 2.19
C GLU A 410 17.20 -10.49 2.75
N ALA A 411 15.99 -10.03 2.41
CA ALA A 411 15.45 -8.80 2.94
C ALA A 411 15.27 -8.80 4.47
N LYS A 412 14.99 -9.96 5.08
CA LYS A 412 14.86 -10.12 6.54
C LYS A 412 16.19 -10.27 7.26
N ASN A 413 17.26 -10.61 6.54
CA ASN A 413 18.55 -10.99 7.12
C ASN A 413 19.69 -10.07 6.65
N GLN A 414 19.38 -8.81 6.33
CA GLN A 414 20.42 -7.82 6.02
C GLN A 414 21.34 -7.60 7.21
N ALA A 415 22.65 -7.54 6.94
CA ALA A 415 23.62 -7.17 7.97
C ALA A 415 23.70 -5.64 8.15
N ASN A 416 23.50 -5.17 9.39
CA ASN A 416 23.73 -3.77 9.77
C ASN A 416 25.22 -3.56 10.08
N ILE A 417 26.05 -3.45 9.04
CA ILE A 417 27.50 -3.23 9.17
C ILE A 417 27.80 -1.76 8.87
N ASP A 418 28.30 -1.03 9.87
CA ASP A 418 28.66 0.39 9.73
C ASP A 418 29.84 0.56 8.76
N TYR A 419 29.69 1.46 7.78
CA TYR A 419 30.72 1.78 6.79
C TYR A 419 32.02 2.32 7.42
N SER A 420 31.93 2.91 8.62
CA SER A 420 33.08 3.40 9.39
C SER A 420 33.88 2.30 10.10
N ASP A 421 33.38 1.05 10.12
CA ASP A 421 34.11 -0.07 10.70
C ASP A 421 35.39 -0.38 9.89
N PRO A 422 36.59 -0.41 10.51
CA PRO A 422 37.83 -0.74 9.80
C PRO A 422 37.84 -2.12 9.14
N LYS A 423 36.93 -3.02 9.54
CA LYS A 423 36.72 -4.35 8.97
C LYS A 423 35.43 -4.44 8.13
N TRP A 424 34.84 -3.33 7.73
CA TRP A 424 33.60 -3.30 6.96
C TRP A 424 33.64 -4.25 5.75
N SER A 425 34.72 -4.21 4.95
CA SER A 425 34.87 -5.09 3.78
C SER A 425 34.90 -6.58 4.17
N GLU A 426 35.69 -6.95 5.18
CA GLU A 426 35.81 -8.35 5.65
C GLU A 426 34.46 -8.88 6.14
N LYS A 427 33.74 -8.08 6.94
CA LYS A 427 32.42 -8.45 7.48
C LYS A 427 31.35 -8.54 6.40
N THR A 428 31.37 -7.63 5.44
CA THR A 428 30.43 -7.62 4.30
C THR A 428 30.66 -8.84 3.42
N ASP A 429 31.92 -9.17 3.10
CA ASP A 429 32.27 -10.38 2.33
C ASP A 429 31.88 -11.67 3.06
N ALA A 430 32.10 -11.72 4.38
CA ALA A 430 31.72 -12.88 5.19
C ALA A 430 30.20 -13.08 5.18
N HIS A 431 29.43 -12.00 5.33
CA HIS A 431 27.98 -12.05 5.27
C HIS A 431 27.49 -12.46 3.88
N GLN A 432 28.04 -11.91 2.80
CA GLN A 432 27.68 -12.31 1.44
C GLN A 432 27.94 -13.80 1.19
N LYS A 433 29.08 -14.33 1.66
CA LYS A 433 29.37 -15.78 1.58
C LYS A 433 28.37 -16.62 2.35
N GLU A 434 27.94 -16.17 3.53
CA GLU A 434 26.88 -16.84 4.29
C GLU A 434 25.56 -16.86 3.51
N MET A 435 25.16 -15.73 2.95
CA MET A 435 23.95 -15.60 2.14
C MET A 435 23.99 -16.50 0.90
N ASP A 436 25.12 -16.55 0.18
CA ASP A 436 25.32 -17.43 -0.97
C ASP A 436 25.26 -18.91 -0.58
N ASN A 437 25.83 -19.30 0.56
CA ASN A 437 25.73 -20.66 1.07
C ASN A 437 24.27 -21.04 1.37
N ILE A 438 23.53 -20.15 2.03
CA ILE A 438 22.12 -20.36 2.36
C ILE A 438 21.27 -20.48 1.09
N LYS A 439 21.50 -19.59 0.11
CA LYS A 439 20.88 -19.63 -1.21
C LYS A 439 21.07 -20.98 -1.89
N ASN A 440 22.31 -21.47 -1.92
CA ASN A 440 22.67 -22.76 -2.52
C ASN A 440 22.06 -23.96 -1.79
N GLN A 441 22.08 -23.94 -0.46
CA GLN A 441 21.64 -25.07 0.35
C GLN A 441 20.11 -25.16 0.50
N LYS A 442 19.41 -24.02 0.52
CA LYS A 442 17.98 -23.96 0.88
C LYS A 442 17.05 -23.45 -0.23
N TYR A 443 17.58 -22.72 -1.22
CA TYR A 443 16.75 -22.00 -2.20
C TYR A 443 17.17 -22.23 -3.66
N ARG A 444 17.84 -23.35 -3.93
CA ARG A 444 18.19 -23.81 -5.30
C ARG A 444 17.80 -25.27 -5.52
N THR A 445 16.82 -25.77 -4.76
CA THR A 445 16.38 -27.16 -4.80
C THR A 445 15.89 -27.55 -6.20
N TYR A 446 15.02 -26.72 -6.79
CA TYR A 446 14.39 -27.08 -8.06
C TYR A 446 15.31 -26.86 -9.26
N PHE A 447 16.22 -25.88 -9.19
CA PHE A 447 17.33 -25.76 -10.13
C PHE A 447 18.28 -26.96 -10.07
N ALA A 448 18.62 -27.45 -8.88
CA ALA A 448 19.45 -28.65 -8.74
C ALA A 448 18.76 -29.89 -9.34
N LEU A 449 17.44 -30.04 -9.15
CA LEU A 449 16.65 -31.11 -9.78
C LEU A 449 16.61 -30.97 -11.31
N LEU A 450 16.39 -29.76 -11.83
CA LEU A 450 16.42 -29.47 -13.26
C LEU A 450 17.80 -29.83 -13.86
N LYS A 451 18.90 -29.43 -13.22
CA LYS A 451 20.28 -29.74 -13.62
C LYS A 451 20.56 -31.25 -13.60
N THR A 452 20.17 -31.94 -12.54
CA THR A 452 20.57 -33.35 -12.34
C THR A 452 19.70 -34.34 -13.10
N GLN A 453 18.42 -34.04 -13.32
CA GLN A 453 17.45 -35.01 -13.86
C GLN A 453 16.92 -34.64 -15.26
N TYR A 454 17.03 -33.36 -15.67
CA TYR A 454 16.35 -32.85 -16.87
C TYR A 454 17.24 -31.95 -17.76
N ALA A 455 18.56 -31.88 -17.52
CA ALA A 455 19.48 -31.05 -18.31
C ALA A 455 19.53 -31.41 -19.81
N ASN A 456 19.11 -32.62 -20.18
CA ASN A 456 19.09 -33.08 -21.57
C ASN A 456 17.80 -32.69 -22.32
N THR A 457 16.79 -32.17 -21.63
CA THR A 457 15.54 -31.68 -22.23
C THR A 457 15.79 -30.45 -23.08
N GLU A 458 14.99 -30.25 -24.13
CA GLU A 458 15.12 -29.07 -24.96
C GLU A 458 14.74 -27.80 -24.20
N THR A 459 13.75 -27.93 -23.32
CA THR A 459 13.36 -26.90 -22.36
C THR A 459 14.57 -26.41 -21.54
N ALA A 460 15.34 -27.32 -20.93
CA ALA A 460 16.50 -26.93 -20.13
C ALA A 460 17.59 -26.26 -20.98
N LYS A 461 17.83 -26.73 -22.22
CA LYS A 461 18.82 -26.12 -23.11
C LYS A 461 18.43 -24.70 -23.51
N ASN A 462 17.16 -24.48 -23.86
CA ASN A 462 16.65 -23.16 -24.22
C ASN A 462 16.77 -22.19 -23.06
N LEU A 463 16.43 -22.63 -21.84
CA LEU A 463 16.55 -21.83 -20.62
C LEU A 463 17.99 -21.38 -20.31
N MET A 464 19.02 -22.18 -20.65
CA MET A 464 20.41 -21.75 -20.47
C MET A 464 20.78 -20.57 -21.38
N GLY A 465 20.10 -20.43 -22.53
CA GLY A 465 20.29 -19.32 -23.46
C GLY A 465 19.48 -18.07 -23.13
N SER A 466 18.27 -18.23 -22.57
CA SER A 466 17.37 -17.11 -22.27
C SER A 466 17.45 -16.59 -20.83
N CYS A 467 17.93 -17.38 -19.87
CA CYS A 467 18.07 -16.99 -18.47
C CYS A 467 19.54 -17.04 -18.05
N SER A 468 20.20 -15.88 -17.96
CA SER A 468 21.62 -15.77 -17.57
C SER A 468 21.89 -16.37 -16.19
N TYR A 469 20.97 -16.18 -15.24
CA TYR A 469 21.07 -16.71 -13.88
C TYR A 469 21.07 -18.25 -13.87
N PHE A 470 20.17 -18.88 -14.62
CA PHE A 470 20.13 -20.33 -14.76
C PHE A 470 21.32 -20.84 -15.57
N GLY A 471 21.70 -20.18 -16.67
CA GLY A 471 22.88 -20.52 -17.45
C GLY A 471 24.18 -20.48 -16.63
N TYR A 472 24.31 -19.54 -15.69
CA TYR A 472 25.43 -19.51 -14.74
C TYR A 472 25.39 -20.68 -13.76
N PHE A 473 24.22 -21.02 -13.21
CA PHE A 473 24.05 -22.17 -12.30
C PHE A 473 24.34 -23.53 -12.97
N MET A 474 24.10 -23.64 -14.27
CA MET A 474 24.30 -24.87 -15.04
C MET A 474 25.76 -25.16 -15.36
N LYS A 475 26.62 -24.14 -15.40
CA LYS A 475 28.08 -24.30 -15.47
C LYS A 475 28.62 -24.93 -14.17
#